data_AF-A0A1B4Q1Y1-F1
#
_entry.id   AF-A0A1B4Q1Y1-F1
#
_cell.length_a   1.000
_cell.length_b   1.000
_cell.length_c   1.000
_cell.angle_alpha   90.00
_cell.angle_beta   90.00
_cell.angle_gamma   90.00
#
_symmetry.space_group_name_H-M   'P 1'
#
loop_
_entity.id
_entity.type
_entity.pdbx_description
1 polymer ?
#
loop_
_entity_poly.entity_id
_entity_poly.type
_entity_poly.pdbx_seq_one_letter_code
_entity_poly.pdbx_strand_id
1 'polypeptide(L)'
;MNEYDMQDDVTRRKVFWLLQRLTSWSLWKAKYNAFKVFADAYETAIKTWPANDPDVMEADHLKTIYEILNCYDKGLAELARGHRCVWRAGKVLKHVVSKFGNLDSYFYRNPKYWERGGQFEPYPPKVDMLYQLMHRSEFQMESAPLEIMASDNVARLESPGSLLDPVYYDHGFYKLAYPILPDDLPEVPDPLGPVIQSGQSVPCDGIWEPVIIEQSRVLGVVPIGAKLFKNNGCFNYFVADVDAPVFASVDVTTFDVTLRPSHWRLLWEDRRYLNGVIPDESHYFLEPPGKSEPLAPEAVACRSHLT
;
A
#
# COMPACT_ATOMS: atom_id res chain seq x y z
N MET A 1 -25.61 1.32 -2.97
CA MET A 1 -25.54 1.84 -1.59
C MET A 1 -24.06 1.78 -1.22
N ASN A 2 -23.39 2.91 -1.06
CA ASN A 2 -21.94 2.90 -0.76
C ASN A 2 -21.75 2.34 0.64
N GLU A 3 -21.23 1.11 0.73
CA GLU A 3 -20.92 0.44 2.01
C GLU A 3 -19.86 1.21 2.82
N TYR A 4 -19.07 2.05 2.14
CA TYR A 4 -18.02 2.87 2.73
C TYR A 4 -18.25 4.35 2.41
N ASP A 5 -18.75 5.11 3.38
CA ASP A 5 -19.00 6.56 3.27
C ASP A 5 -17.93 7.37 4.03
N MET A 6 -17.25 8.29 3.36
CA MET A 6 -16.24 9.17 4.00
C MET A 6 -16.84 10.25 4.91
N GLN A 7 -18.17 10.37 4.99
CA GLN A 7 -18.87 11.14 6.02
C GLN A 7 -19.01 10.36 7.34
N ASP A 8 -18.88 9.02 7.32
CA ASP A 8 -18.96 8.17 8.50
C ASP A 8 -17.61 8.13 9.24
N ASP A 9 -17.64 8.35 10.56
CA ASP A 9 -16.43 8.41 11.39
C ASP A 9 -15.66 7.08 11.40
N VAL A 10 -16.37 5.95 11.43
CA VAL A 10 -15.75 4.62 11.45
C VAL A 10 -14.99 4.38 10.15
N THR A 11 -15.60 4.67 9.00
CA THR A 11 -14.92 4.60 7.69
C THR A 11 -13.69 5.50 7.65
N ARG A 12 -13.80 6.75 8.11
CA ARG A 12 -12.68 7.71 8.14
C ARG A 12 -11.51 7.19 8.97
N ARG A 13 -11.77 6.68 10.19
CA ARG A 13 -10.73 6.11 11.06
C ARG A 13 -10.03 4.91 10.42
N LYS A 14 -10.77 4.02 9.76
CA LYS A 14 -10.21 2.86 9.03
C LYS A 14 -9.29 3.29 7.89
N VAL A 15 -9.74 4.22 7.04
CA VAL A 15 -8.94 4.74 5.93
C VAL A 15 -7.69 5.46 6.44
N PHE A 16 -7.84 6.30 7.46
CA PHE A 16 -6.73 7.02 8.07
C PHE A 16 -5.65 6.06 8.59
N TRP A 17 -6.06 5.05 9.36
CA TRP A 17 -5.16 4.03 9.89
C TRP A 17 -4.46 3.22 8.79
N LEU A 18 -5.19 2.83 7.74
CA LEU A 18 -4.62 2.07 6.61
C LEU A 18 -3.58 2.90 5.83
N LEU A 19 -3.80 4.20 5.67
CA LEU A 19 -2.81 5.09 5.07
C LEU A 19 -1.56 5.21 5.93
N GLN A 20 -1.70 5.31 7.26
CA GLN A 20 -0.55 5.31 8.18
C GLN A 20 0.23 4.00 8.12
N ARG A 21 -0.48 2.86 7.98
CA ARG A 21 0.10 1.53 7.76
C ARG A 21 0.89 1.46 6.45
N LEU A 22 0.31 1.88 5.32
CA LEU A 22 0.95 1.84 3.99
C LEU A 22 2.19 2.73 3.87
N THR A 23 2.30 3.71 4.75
CA THR A 23 3.42 4.67 4.83
C THR A 23 4.38 4.36 5.99
N SER A 24 4.15 3.26 6.72
CA SER A 24 4.97 2.85 7.86
C SER A 24 6.28 2.19 7.42
N TRP A 25 7.36 2.44 8.16
CA TRP A 25 8.63 1.77 7.93
C TRP A 25 8.48 0.26 8.09
N SER A 26 7.73 -0.19 9.09
CA SER A 26 7.56 -1.62 9.36
C SER A 26 6.86 -2.37 8.22
N LEU A 27 5.90 -1.76 7.53
CA LEU A 27 5.28 -2.37 6.34
C LEU A 27 6.27 -2.50 5.19
N TRP A 28 7.02 -1.44 4.89
CA TRP A 28 8.04 -1.52 3.85
C TRP A 28 9.16 -2.51 4.20
N LYS A 29 9.47 -2.69 5.49
CA LYS A 29 10.41 -3.72 5.95
C LYS A 29 9.83 -5.12 5.78
N ALA A 30 8.55 -5.32 6.07
CA ALA A 30 7.86 -6.58 5.84
C ALA A 30 7.85 -6.94 4.34
N LYS A 31 7.56 -5.97 3.46
CA LYS A 31 7.66 -6.12 2.00
C LYS A 31 9.06 -6.61 1.59
N TYR A 32 10.11 -5.92 2.05
CA TYR A 32 11.49 -6.32 1.79
C TYR A 32 11.80 -7.75 2.25
N ASN A 33 11.42 -8.10 3.48
CA ASN A 33 11.68 -9.42 4.03
C ASN A 33 10.99 -10.52 3.21
N ALA A 34 9.73 -10.32 2.82
CA ALA A 34 9.00 -11.26 1.98
C ALA A 34 9.62 -11.37 0.57
N PHE A 35 10.00 -10.24 -0.04
CA PHE A 35 10.64 -10.23 -1.35
C PHE A 35 12.01 -10.93 -1.32
N LYS A 36 12.75 -10.83 -0.20
CA LYS A 36 14.00 -11.57 -0.01
C LYS A 36 13.79 -13.08 0.02
N VAL A 37 12.73 -13.58 0.66
CA VAL A 37 12.38 -15.01 0.65
C VAL A 37 12.12 -15.48 -0.79
N PHE A 38 11.39 -14.69 -1.57
CA PHE A 38 11.20 -14.95 -3.00
C PHE A 38 12.54 -14.98 -3.76
N ALA A 39 13.41 -14.00 -3.54
CA ALA A 39 14.71 -13.91 -4.21
C ALA A 39 15.58 -15.15 -3.95
N ASP A 40 15.66 -15.59 -2.69
CA ASP A 40 16.43 -16.77 -2.28
C ASP A 40 15.84 -18.06 -2.91
N ALA A 41 14.51 -18.17 -2.95
CA ALA A 41 13.83 -19.29 -3.60
C ALA A 41 14.05 -19.30 -5.12
N TYR A 42 14.03 -18.14 -5.76
CA TYR A 42 14.30 -17.99 -7.19
C TYR A 42 15.73 -18.39 -7.55
N GLU A 43 16.71 -17.91 -6.79
CA GLU A 43 18.12 -18.28 -6.98
C GLU A 43 18.32 -19.80 -6.79
N THR A 44 17.60 -20.41 -5.85
CA THR A 44 17.61 -21.86 -5.66
C THR A 44 17.01 -22.58 -6.88
N ALA A 45 15.90 -22.08 -7.44
CA ALA A 45 15.29 -22.65 -8.64
C ALA A 45 16.27 -22.64 -9.83
N ILE A 46 16.97 -21.52 -10.07
CA ILE A 46 18.00 -21.39 -11.12
C ILE A 46 19.10 -22.44 -10.98
N LYS A 47 19.51 -22.76 -9.74
CA LYS A 47 20.60 -23.71 -9.48
C LYS A 47 20.18 -25.18 -9.56
N THR A 48 18.91 -25.47 -9.32
CA THR A 48 18.44 -26.85 -9.07
C THR A 48 17.52 -27.40 -10.15
N TRP A 49 16.83 -26.55 -10.90
CA TRP A 49 15.88 -27.01 -11.91
C TRP A 49 16.64 -27.50 -13.16
N PRO A 50 16.21 -28.62 -13.77
CA PRO A 50 16.89 -29.15 -14.96
C PRO A 50 16.86 -28.15 -16.11
N ALA A 51 17.96 -28.05 -16.87
CA ALA A 51 18.05 -27.14 -18.02
C ALA A 51 17.05 -27.45 -19.15
N ASN A 52 16.54 -28.67 -19.22
CA ASN A 52 15.54 -29.11 -20.19
C ASN A 52 14.09 -29.02 -19.66
N ASP A 53 13.91 -28.46 -18.46
CA ASP A 53 12.59 -28.26 -17.89
C ASP A 53 11.83 -27.17 -18.68
N PRO A 54 10.62 -27.45 -19.18
CA PRO A 54 9.85 -26.47 -19.95
C PRO A 54 9.44 -25.24 -19.13
N ASP A 55 9.50 -25.32 -17.81
CA ASP A 55 9.20 -24.23 -16.88
C ASP A 55 10.48 -23.74 -16.17
N VAL A 56 11.67 -23.95 -16.75
CA VAL A 56 12.92 -23.44 -16.19
C VAL A 56 12.90 -21.91 -16.06
N MET A 57 13.44 -21.41 -14.95
CA MET A 57 13.51 -19.98 -14.67
C MET A 57 14.69 -19.32 -15.41
N GLU A 58 14.53 -18.06 -15.81
CA GLU A 58 15.57 -17.32 -16.55
C GLU A 58 16.56 -16.62 -15.59
N ALA A 59 17.85 -16.90 -15.73
CA ALA A 59 18.88 -16.32 -14.87
C ALA A 59 18.97 -14.78 -14.97
N ASP A 60 18.61 -14.20 -16.12
CA ASP A 60 18.66 -12.75 -16.36
C ASP A 60 17.74 -11.95 -15.41
N HIS A 61 16.69 -12.58 -14.87
CA HIS A 61 15.81 -11.94 -13.89
C HIS A 61 16.50 -11.71 -12.53
N LEU A 62 17.55 -12.46 -12.18
CA LEU A 62 18.31 -12.27 -10.93
C LEU A 62 18.86 -10.84 -10.83
N LYS A 63 19.29 -10.25 -11.95
CA LYS A 63 19.75 -8.86 -11.98
C LYS A 63 18.66 -7.90 -11.49
N THR A 64 17.44 -8.04 -12.00
CA THR A 64 16.30 -7.20 -11.61
C THR A 64 15.91 -7.44 -10.15
N ILE A 65 15.94 -8.70 -9.70
CA ILE A 65 15.64 -9.07 -8.30
C ILE A 65 16.64 -8.41 -7.34
N TYR A 66 17.95 -8.49 -7.62
CA TYR A 66 18.96 -7.85 -6.77
C TYR A 66 18.91 -6.32 -6.86
N GLU A 67 18.55 -5.75 -8.02
CA GLU A 67 18.27 -4.32 -8.14
C GLU A 67 17.13 -3.89 -7.20
N ILE A 68 16.02 -4.64 -7.15
CA ILE A 68 14.90 -4.39 -6.25
C ILE A 68 15.34 -4.46 -4.78
N LEU A 69 16.09 -5.50 -4.38
CA LEU A 69 16.60 -5.64 -3.01
C LEU A 69 17.49 -4.47 -2.59
N ASN A 70 18.39 -4.03 -3.46
CA ASN A 70 19.25 -2.86 -3.21
C ASN A 70 18.45 -1.56 -3.11
N CYS A 71 17.38 -1.41 -3.90
CA CYS A 71 16.47 -0.26 -3.79
C CYS A 71 15.69 -0.28 -2.47
N TYR A 72 15.24 -1.44 -2.00
CA TYR A 72 14.66 -1.58 -0.65
C TYR A 72 15.65 -1.18 0.44
N ASP A 73 16.88 -1.69 0.42
CA ASP A 73 17.89 -1.38 1.45
C ASP A 73 18.13 0.13 1.57
N LYS A 74 18.32 0.81 0.43
CA LYS A 74 18.47 2.27 0.38
C LYS A 74 17.21 3.00 0.83
N GLY A 75 16.05 2.56 0.34
CA GLY A 75 14.76 3.18 0.66
C GLY A 75 14.40 3.07 2.12
N LEU A 76 14.62 1.91 2.74
CA LEU A 76 14.38 1.68 4.17
C LEU A 76 15.34 2.49 5.05
N ALA A 77 16.59 2.69 4.63
CA ALA A 77 17.55 3.52 5.36
C ALA A 77 17.14 5.00 5.37
N GLU A 78 16.65 5.52 4.24
CA GLU A 78 16.14 6.89 4.14
C GLU A 78 14.80 7.04 4.89
N LEU A 79 13.90 6.07 4.74
CA LEU A 79 12.61 6.08 5.42
C LEU A 79 12.78 6.07 6.94
N ALA A 80 13.74 5.30 7.48
CA ALA A 80 14.08 5.28 8.91
C ALA A 80 14.56 6.63 9.47
N ARG A 81 14.93 7.58 8.60
CA ARG A 81 15.32 8.96 8.97
C ARG A 81 14.16 9.95 8.76
N GLY A 82 12.97 9.46 8.42
CA GLY A 82 11.79 10.26 8.11
C GLY A 82 11.79 10.85 6.70
N HIS A 83 12.74 10.46 5.83
CA HIS A 83 12.79 10.99 4.46
C HIS A 83 11.75 10.30 3.56
N ARG A 84 10.62 10.99 3.32
CA ARG A 84 9.51 10.47 2.50
C ARG A 84 9.71 10.67 1.00
N CYS A 85 10.73 11.43 0.62
CA CYS A 85 11.12 11.63 -0.77
C CYS A 85 11.46 10.31 -1.49
N VAL A 86 11.70 9.20 -0.78
CA VAL A 86 11.89 7.86 -1.35
C VAL A 86 10.76 7.38 -2.28
N TRP A 87 9.56 7.94 -2.13
CA TRP A 87 8.38 7.61 -2.94
C TRP A 87 8.16 8.55 -4.14
N ARG A 88 9.02 9.58 -4.30
CA ARG A 88 8.98 10.49 -5.44
C ARG A 88 9.39 9.82 -6.75
N ALA A 89 9.03 10.45 -7.86
CA ALA A 89 9.41 10.04 -9.20
C ALA A 89 10.94 9.87 -9.30
N GLY A 90 11.37 8.73 -9.85
CA GLY A 90 12.78 8.38 -9.97
C GLY A 90 13.50 8.04 -8.65
N LYS A 91 12.79 7.95 -7.52
CA LYS A 91 13.36 7.58 -6.22
C LYS A 91 13.18 6.09 -5.91
N VAL A 92 13.93 5.64 -4.91
CA VAL A 92 14.23 4.21 -4.69
C VAL A 92 12.99 3.35 -4.41
N LEU A 93 12.05 3.78 -3.56
CA LEU A 93 10.85 2.97 -3.26
C LEU A 93 9.79 3.07 -4.36
N LYS A 94 9.73 4.19 -5.09
CA LYS A 94 8.98 4.26 -6.35
C LYS A 94 9.51 3.27 -7.38
N HIS A 95 10.84 3.15 -7.47
CA HIS A 95 11.50 2.23 -8.39
C HIS A 95 11.26 0.77 -8.03
N VAL A 96 11.23 0.43 -6.73
CA VAL A 96 10.83 -0.91 -6.25
C VAL A 96 9.49 -1.33 -6.86
N VAL A 97 8.44 -0.51 -6.67
CA VAL A 97 7.08 -0.86 -7.14
C VAL A 97 7.03 -0.97 -8.66
N SER A 98 7.70 -0.05 -9.38
CA SER A 98 7.76 -0.11 -10.85
C SER A 98 8.50 -1.36 -11.36
N LYS A 99 9.64 -1.71 -10.75
CA LYS A 99 10.43 -2.89 -11.14
C LYS A 99 9.73 -4.18 -10.75
N PHE A 100 9.03 -4.21 -9.62
CA PHE A 100 8.19 -5.33 -9.21
C PHE A 100 7.11 -5.61 -10.26
N GLY A 101 6.31 -4.61 -10.64
CA GLY A 101 5.25 -4.80 -11.65
C GLY A 101 5.79 -5.22 -13.02
N ASN A 102 6.95 -4.68 -13.42
CA ASN A 102 7.63 -5.12 -14.65
C ASN A 102 8.13 -6.56 -14.55
N LEU A 103 8.69 -6.95 -13.41
CA LEU A 103 9.11 -8.32 -13.18
C LEU A 103 7.89 -9.24 -13.30
N ASP A 104 6.83 -8.97 -12.54
CA ASP A 104 5.60 -9.76 -12.51
C ASP A 104 5.00 -9.97 -13.92
N SER A 105 4.90 -8.89 -14.69
CA SER A 105 4.31 -8.90 -16.04
C SER A 105 5.07 -9.74 -17.07
N TYR A 106 6.35 -10.04 -16.81
CA TYR A 106 7.23 -10.68 -17.80
C TYR A 106 8.00 -11.88 -17.26
N PHE A 107 7.74 -12.31 -16.05
CA PHE A 107 8.52 -13.36 -15.41
C PHE A 107 8.03 -14.78 -15.74
N TYR A 108 6.71 -14.97 -15.84
CA TYR A 108 6.12 -16.31 -15.99
C TYR A 108 5.66 -16.62 -17.42
N ARG A 109 6.58 -16.53 -18.40
CA ARG A 109 6.25 -16.41 -19.84
C ARG A 109 5.86 -17.70 -20.57
N ASN A 110 5.62 -18.82 -19.90
CA ASN A 110 5.27 -20.04 -20.61
C ASN A 110 3.89 -19.87 -21.29
N PRO A 111 3.80 -19.99 -22.62
CA PRO A 111 2.56 -19.77 -23.36
C PRO A 111 1.45 -20.77 -23.02
N LYS A 112 1.72 -21.81 -22.21
CA LYS A 112 0.69 -22.72 -21.71
C LYS A 112 -0.25 -22.08 -20.69
N TYR A 113 0.21 -21.07 -19.97
CA TYR A 113 -0.52 -20.48 -18.85
C TYR A 113 -0.38 -18.96 -18.74
N TRP A 114 0.37 -18.33 -19.65
CA TRP A 114 0.59 -16.89 -19.70
C TRP A 114 0.50 -16.33 -21.13
N GLU A 115 -0.35 -15.33 -21.34
CA GLU A 115 -0.51 -14.62 -22.62
C GLU A 115 -0.73 -13.13 -22.33
N ARG A 116 -0.18 -12.26 -23.20
CA ARG A 116 -0.43 -10.80 -23.18
C ARG A 116 -0.21 -10.12 -21.81
N GLY A 117 0.71 -10.63 -21.00
CA GLY A 117 1.04 -10.03 -19.70
C GLY A 117 0.09 -10.42 -18.57
N GLY A 118 -0.68 -11.50 -18.72
CA GLY A 118 -1.50 -12.05 -17.65
C GLY A 118 -1.54 -13.57 -17.67
N GLN A 119 -1.80 -14.12 -16.49
CA GLN A 119 -2.09 -15.54 -16.32
C GLN A 119 -3.49 -15.85 -16.84
N PHE A 120 -3.64 -16.94 -17.59
CA PHE A 120 -4.94 -17.40 -18.08
C PHE A 120 -5.24 -18.87 -17.74
N GLU A 121 -4.24 -19.62 -17.28
CA GLU A 121 -4.37 -20.96 -16.70
C GLU A 121 -3.52 -21.06 -15.42
N PRO A 122 -3.84 -21.97 -14.49
CA PRO A 122 -3.02 -22.19 -13.30
C PRO A 122 -1.56 -22.52 -13.61
N TYR A 123 -0.64 -21.97 -12.81
CA TYR A 123 0.77 -22.33 -12.91
C TYR A 123 1.02 -23.76 -12.42
N PRO A 124 2.03 -24.47 -12.97
CA PRO A 124 2.54 -25.69 -12.37
C PRO A 124 2.98 -25.44 -10.91
N PRO A 125 2.84 -26.42 -10.00
CA PRO A 125 3.02 -26.18 -8.55
C PRO A 125 4.34 -25.50 -8.14
N LYS A 126 5.45 -25.84 -8.79
CA LYS A 126 6.77 -25.25 -8.51
C LYS A 126 6.90 -23.79 -8.97
N VAL A 127 6.18 -23.41 -10.03
CA VAL A 127 6.13 -22.05 -10.58
C VAL A 127 5.17 -21.22 -9.74
N ASP A 128 3.99 -21.78 -9.42
CA ASP A 128 3.02 -21.18 -8.51
C ASP A 128 3.66 -20.86 -7.15
N MET A 129 4.49 -21.75 -6.61
CA MET A 129 5.22 -21.47 -5.37
C MET A 129 6.05 -20.18 -5.44
N LEU A 130 6.79 -19.96 -6.53
CA LEU A 130 7.56 -18.72 -6.72
C LEU A 130 6.66 -17.51 -6.89
N TYR A 131 5.56 -17.67 -7.64
CA TYR A 131 4.55 -16.64 -7.87
C TYR A 131 3.94 -16.16 -6.55
N GLN A 132 3.44 -17.09 -5.74
CA GLN A 132 2.88 -16.80 -4.43
C GLN A 132 3.93 -16.19 -3.49
N LEU A 133 5.19 -16.64 -3.53
CA LEU A 133 6.27 -16.04 -2.73
C LEU A 133 6.54 -14.58 -3.12
N MET A 134 6.50 -14.26 -4.41
CA MET A 134 6.68 -12.89 -4.90
C MET A 134 5.56 -11.98 -4.38
N HIS A 135 4.29 -12.39 -4.54
CA HIS A 135 3.12 -11.60 -4.13
C HIS A 135 2.93 -11.50 -2.61
N ARG A 136 3.61 -12.32 -1.80
CA ARG A 136 3.68 -12.09 -0.34
C ARG A 136 4.36 -10.76 0.03
N SER A 137 5.12 -10.18 -0.87
CA SER A 137 5.71 -8.85 -0.69
C SER A 137 4.81 -7.72 -1.15
N GLU A 138 3.63 -8.01 -1.68
CA GLU A 138 2.65 -7.04 -2.17
C GLU A 138 1.57 -6.76 -1.11
N PHE A 139 1.09 -5.52 -1.09
CA PHE A 139 -0.03 -5.12 -0.25
C PHE A 139 -1.00 -4.27 -1.08
N GLN A 140 -2.30 -4.48 -0.84
CA GLN A 140 -3.34 -3.71 -1.50
C GLN A 140 -3.11 -2.21 -1.27
N MET A 141 -3.13 -1.45 -2.37
CA MET A 141 -2.85 -0.01 -2.40
C MET A 141 -1.44 0.39 -1.92
N GLU A 142 -0.42 -0.46 -2.06
CA GLU A 142 0.98 -0.08 -1.79
C GLU A 142 1.51 1.11 -2.61
N SER A 143 0.81 1.47 -3.68
CA SER A 143 1.09 2.67 -4.46
C SER A 143 0.58 3.96 -3.84
N ALA A 144 -0.20 3.90 -2.74
CA ALA A 144 -0.79 5.07 -2.08
C ALA A 144 0.22 6.19 -1.75
N PRO A 145 1.44 5.93 -1.23
CA PRO A 145 2.40 6.99 -0.93
C PRO A 145 3.22 7.45 -2.15
N LEU A 146 3.07 6.80 -3.31
CA LEU A 146 3.90 7.08 -4.48
C LEU A 146 3.47 8.37 -5.15
N GLU A 147 4.46 9.20 -5.53
CA GLU A 147 4.21 10.39 -6.34
C GLU A 147 3.40 10.01 -7.60
N ILE A 148 2.41 10.86 -7.87
CA ILE A 148 1.57 10.80 -9.05
C ILE A 148 2.30 11.60 -10.13
N MET A 149 2.50 10.99 -11.30
CA MET A 149 3.17 11.68 -12.40
C MET A 149 2.25 12.76 -12.97
N ALA A 150 2.84 13.88 -13.40
CA ALA A 150 2.10 15.05 -13.87
C ALA A 150 1.12 14.77 -15.04
N SER A 151 1.39 13.78 -15.89
CA SER A 151 0.51 13.43 -17.02
C SER A 151 -0.86 12.91 -16.58
N ASP A 152 -0.90 12.28 -15.41
CA ASP A 152 -2.07 11.56 -14.92
C ASP A 152 -2.59 12.15 -13.61
N ASN A 153 -2.13 13.35 -13.20
CA ASN A 153 -2.14 13.93 -11.82
C ASN A 153 -3.45 13.81 -11.02
N VAL A 154 -3.93 12.60 -10.80
CA VAL A 154 -5.21 12.17 -10.26
C VAL A 154 -4.92 11.43 -8.96
N ALA A 155 -5.70 11.76 -7.93
CA ALA A 155 -5.57 11.17 -6.61
C ALA A 155 -5.55 9.63 -6.68
N ARG A 156 -4.62 9.00 -5.97
CA ARG A 156 -4.46 7.53 -5.98
C ARG A 156 -5.66 6.81 -5.38
N LEU A 157 -6.25 7.42 -4.35
CA LEU A 157 -7.41 6.89 -3.65
C LEU A 157 -8.61 7.77 -3.97
N GLU A 158 -9.45 7.28 -4.86
CA GLU A 158 -10.71 7.95 -5.24
C GLU A 158 -11.88 7.47 -4.36
N SER A 159 -11.82 6.22 -3.90
CA SER A 159 -12.84 5.59 -3.06
C SER A 159 -12.20 4.91 -1.84
N PRO A 160 -12.85 4.96 -0.66
CA PRO A 160 -12.46 4.13 0.49
C PRO A 160 -12.54 2.63 0.20
N GLY A 161 -13.39 2.21 -0.75
CA GLY A 161 -13.54 0.81 -1.14
C GLY A 161 -12.22 0.16 -1.58
N SER A 162 -11.33 0.90 -2.26
CA SER A 162 -10.02 0.39 -2.70
C SER A 162 -9.13 -0.11 -1.55
N LEU A 163 -9.40 0.33 -0.31
CA LEU A 163 -8.71 -0.10 0.90
C LEU A 163 -9.55 -1.04 1.79
N LEU A 164 -10.88 -0.93 1.74
CA LEU A 164 -11.78 -1.56 2.70
C LEU A 164 -12.59 -2.74 2.15
N ASP A 165 -12.79 -2.80 0.84
CA ASP A 165 -13.56 -3.88 0.22
C ASP A 165 -12.64 -5.09 -0.01
N PRO A 166 -12.91 -6.25 0.62
CA PRO A 166 -12.14 -7.47 0.43
C PRO A 166 -12.09 -7.97 -1.02
N VAL A 167 -13.03 -7.56 -1.88
CA VAL A 167 -13.02 -7.91 -3.32
C VAL A 167 -11.76 -7.40 -4.00
N TYR A 168 -11.23 -6.23 -3.63
CA TYR A 168 -9.99 -5.70 -4.24
C TYR A 168 -8.72 -6.44 -3.80
N TYR A 169 -8.80 -7.34 -2.82
CA TYR A 169 -7.67 -8.16 -2.39
C TYR A 169 -7.59 -9.49 -3.15
N ASP A 170 -8.63 -9.83 -3.91
CA ASP A 170 -8.69 -11.03 -4.74
C ASP A 170 -8.28 -10.69 -6.17
N HIS A 171 -7.10 -11.16 -6.58
CA HIS A 171 -6.55 -10.95 -7.91
C HIS A 171 -6.78 -12.18 -8.82
N GLY A 172 -7.69 -13.08 -8.43
CA GLY A 172 -8.04 -14.30 -9.15
C GLY A 172 -7.05 -15.44 -8.92
N PHE A 173 -5.79 -15.26 -9.31
CA PHE A 173 -4.75 -16.31 -9.19
C PHE A 173 -3.91 -16.21 -7.91
N TYR A 174 -3.99 -15.08 -7.22
CA TYR A 174 -3.45 -14.92 -5.87
C TYR A 174 -4.37 -14.01 -5.07
N LYS A 175 -4.26 -14.10 -3.75
CA LYS A 175 -5.04 -13.29 -2.82
C LYS A 175 -4.11 -12.61 -1.84
N LEU A 176 -4.22 -11.28 -1.76
CA LEU A 176 -3.50 -10.50 -0.78
C LEU A 176 -4.14 -10.64 0.61
N ALA A 177 -3.32 -10.57 1.65
CA ALA A 177 -3.82 -10.62 3.02
C ALA A 177 -4.61 -9.35 3.35
N TYR A 178 -5.87 -9.51 3.75
CA TYR A 178 -6.68 -8.41 4.27
C TYR A 178 -6.17 -8.00 5.66
N PRO A 179 -5.92 -6.72 5.92
CA PRO A 179 -5.41 -6.27 7.21
C PRO A 179 -6.44 -6.45 8.32
N ILE A 180 -6.01 -6.97 9.46
CA ILE A 180 -6.84 -7.02 10.66
C ILE A 180 -6.77 -5.65 11.33
N LEU A 181 -7.91 -4.96 11.36
CA LEU A 181 -8.04 -3.65 11.99
C LEU A 181 -8.14 -3.83 13.51
N PRO A 182 -7.42 -3.01 14.30
CA PRO A 182 -7.64 -2.94 15.74
C PRO A 182 -9.09 -2.60 16.09
N ASP A 183 -9.60 -3.13 17.20
CA ASP A 183 -10.95 -2.80 17.68
C ASP A 183 -11.09 -1.31 18.05
N ASP A 184 -10.01 -0.74 18.62
CA ASP A 184 -9.92 0.68 18.96
C ASP A 184 -9.02 1.39 17.96
N LEU A 185 -9.65 2.08 17.00
CA LEU A 185 -8.96 2.87 15.98
C LEU A 185 -8.76 4.31 16.46
N PRO A 186 -7.57 4.91 16.23
CA PRO A 186 -7.31 6.28 16.61
C PRO A 186 -8.31 7.22 15.94
N GLU A 187 -8.69 8.28 16.66
CA GLU A 187 -9.54 9.32 16.09
C GLU A 187 -8.82 10.01 14.93
N VAL A 188 -9.58 10.39 13.91
CA VAL A 188 -9.04 11.25 12.86
C VAL A 188 -8.85 12.64 13.46
N PRO A 189 -7.62 13.21 13.44
CA PRO A 189 -7.38 14.51 14.04
C PRO A 189 -8.28 15.58 13.44
N ASP A 190 -8.76 16.49 14.29
CA ASP A 190 -9.42 17.70 13.80
C ASP A 190 -8.42 18.52 12.98
N PRO A 191 -8.71 18.78 11.70
CA PRO A 191 -7.71 19.34 10.80
C PRO A 191 -7.46 20.82 11.07
N LEU A 192 -6.26 21.09 11.58
CA LEU A 192 -5.72 22.44 11.79
C LEU A 192 -4.70 22.85 10.71
N GLY A 193 -4.42 21.96 9.77
CA GLY A 193 -3.37 22.16 8.78
C GLY A 193 -3.76 23.07 7.61
N PRO A 194 -2.79 23.43 6.76
CA PRO A 194 -3.02 24.28 5.60
C PRO A 194 -3.99 23.65 4.60
N VAL A 195 -4.61 24.51 3.79
CA VAL A 195 -5.43 24.11 2.63
C VAL A 195 -4.68 24.51 1.36
N ILE A 196 -4.48 23.55 0.46
CA ILE A 196 -3.86 23.74 -0.85
C ILE A 196 -4.86 23.39 -1.97
N GLN A 197 -4.62 23.89 -3.16
CA GLN A 197 -5.37 23.58 -4.38
C GLN A 197 -4.59 22.59 -5.25
N SER A 198 -5.30 21.80 -6.06
CA SER A 198 -4.66 21.01 -7.11
C SER A 198 -3.69 21.85 -7.95
N GLY A 199 -2.51 21.30 -8.26
CA GLY A 199 -1.43 21.99 -8.96
C GLY A 199 -0.54 22.89 -8.08
N GLN A 200 -0.89 23.12 -6.81
CA GLN A 200 0.03 23.75 -5.87
C GLN A 200 0.97 22.71 -5.26
N SER A 201 2.20 23.15 -4.96
CA SER A 201 3.18 22.30 -4.26
C SER A 201 2.69 21.91 -2.87
N VAL A 202 2.80 20.64 -2.54
CA VAL A 202 2.47 20.06 -1.24
C VAL A 202 3.54 20.50 -0.22
N PRO A 203 3.17 21.20 0.87
CA PRO A 203 4.14 21.80 1.78
C PRO A 203 4.79 20.80 2.76
N CYS A 204 4.16 19.66 2.99
CA CYS A 204 4.65 18.64 3.92
C CYS A 204 4.11 17.26 3.58
N ASP A 205 4.85 16.23 3.98
CA ASP A 205 4.44 14.85 3.88
C ASP A 205 3.27 14.58 4.82
N GLY A 206 2.26 13.85 4.37
CA GLY A 206 1.14 13.54 5.26
C GLY A 206 -0.11 13.04 4.59
N ILE A 207 -1.16 12.91 5.39
CA ILE A 207 -2.49 12.52 4.95
C ILE A 207 -3.33 13.79 4.75
N TRP A 208 -3.92 13.90 3.57
CA TRP A 208 -4.68 15.04 3.10
C TRP A 208 -6.11 14.62 2.78
N GLU A 209 -7.05 15.47 3.20
CA GLU A 209 -8.47 15.31 2.97
C GLU A 209 -8.93 16.22 1.84
N PRO A 210 -9.67 15.69 0.86
CA PRO A 210 -10.35 16.54 -0.11
C PRO A 210 -11.56 17.23 0.54
N VAL A 211 -11.69 18.54 0.36
CA VAL A 211 -12.75 19.34 0.99
C VAL A 211 -13.48 20.24 0.00
N ILE A 212 -14.78 20.40 0.22
CA ILE A 212 -15.56 21.52 -0.33
C ILE A 212 -15.48 22.67 0.68
N ILE A 213 -15.18 23.86 0.18
CA ILE A 213 -15.15 25.10 0.98
C ILE A 213 -16.49 25.81 0.82
N GLU A 214 -17.33 25.75 1.84
CA GLU A 214 -18.59 26.50 1.89
C GLU A 214 -18.39 27.82 2.64
N GLN A 215 -18.90 28.91 2.08
CA GLN A 215 -19.00 30.18 2.81
C GLN A 215 -20.24 30.14 3.70
N SER A 216 -20.04 30.22 5.01
CA SER A 216 -21.13 30.37 5.98
C SER A 216 -21.99 31.59 5.63
N ARG A 217 -23.18 31.36 5.05
CA ARG A 217 -24.24 32.37 4.92
C ARG A 217 -25.28 32.16 6.02
N VAL A 218 -24.93 32.47 7.26
CA VAL A 218 -25.92 32.54 8.33
C VAL A 218 -26.65 33.89 8.22
N LEU A 219 -27.95 33.82 7.96
CA LEU A 219 -28.87 34.96 7.99
C LEU A 219 -28.78 35.66 9.37
N GLY A 220 -28.25 36.88 9.39
CA GLY A 220 -28.42 37.84 10.49
C GLY A 220 -27.18 38.15 11.33
N VAL A 221 -26.19 37.27 11.42
CA VAL A 221 -24.89 37.56 12.07
C VAL A 221 -23.81 36.82 11.30
N VAL A 222 -22.98 37.54 10.56
CA VAL A 222 -21.84 36.98 9.82
C VAL A 222 -20.64 36.96 10.76
N PRO A 223 -20.18 35.80 11.28
CA PRO A 223 -18.80 35.69 11.70
C PRO A 223 -17.95 35.80 10.44
N ILE A 224 -17.31 36.96 10.26
CA ILE A 224 -16.40 37.21 9.15
C ILE A 224 -15.29 36.16 9.22
N GLY A 225 -15.25 35.25 8.24
CA GLY A 225 -14.13 34.31 8.07
C GLY A 225 -14.38 32.83 8.42
N ALA A 226 -15.57 32.44 8.90
CA ALA A 226 -15.86 31.02 9.13
C ALA A 226 -16.08 30.27 7.80
N LYS A 227 -15.02 29.64 7.27
CA LYS A 227 -15.13 28.67 6.17
C LYS A 227 -15.57 27.34 6.76
N LEU A 228 -16.68 26.79 6.28
CA LEU A 228 -17.09 25.43 6.60
C LEU A 228 -16.42 24.50 5.60
N PHE A 229 -15.78 23.44 6.10
CA PHE A 229 -15.13 22.44 5.27
C PHE A 229 -15.88 21.13 5.40
N LYS A 230 -16.35 20.61 4.27
CA LYS A 230 -17.00 19.30 4.19
C LYS A 230 -16.11 18.34 3.43
N ASN A 231 -15.92 17.13 3.95
CA ASN A 231 -15.22 16.07 3.23
C ASN A 231 -15.86 15.83 1.86
N ASN A 232 -15.03 15.69 0.84
CA ASN A 232 -15.46 15.50 -0.55
C ASN A 232 -14.80 14.29 -1.23
N GLY A 233 -14.43 13.27 -0.46
CA GLY A 233 -13.79 12.08 -1.01
C GLY A 233 -12.81 11.39 -0.06
N CYS A 234 -12.11 10.39 -0.62
CA CYS A 234 -11.17 9.57 0.12
C CYS A 234 -9.89 10.33 0.48
N PHE A 235 -9.33 10.04 1.65
CA PHE A 235 -8.05 10.60 2.06
C PHE A 235 -6.93 10.08 1.17
N ASN A 236 -5.90 10.90 0.96
CA ASN A 236 -4.71 10.52 0.20
C ASN A 236 -3.45 10.86 1.00
N TYR A 237 -2.39 10.09 0.80
CA TYR A 237 -1.08 10.45 1.32
C TYR A 237 -0.32 11.22 0.24
N PHE A 238 0.19 12.41 0.58
CA PHE A 238 1.04 13.19 -0.32
C PHE A 238 2.45 13.31 0.24
N VAL A 239 3.41 13.32 -0.67
CA VAL A 239 4.82 13.60 -0.39
C VAL A 239 5.07 15.09 -0.61
N ALA A 240 5.90 15.72 0.20
CA ALA A 240 6.26 17.13 0.06
C ALA A 240 6.92 17.42 -1.31
N ASP A 241 6.77 18.66 -1.77
CA ASP A 241 7.32 19.20 -3.02
C ASP A 241 6.81 18.53 -4.31
N VAL A 242 5.68 17.82 -4.24
CA VAL A 242 4.94 17.35 -5.43
C VAL A 242 3.73 18.25 -5.66
N ASP A 243 3.20 18.25 -6.88
CA ASP A 243 1.97 18.99 -7.18
C ASP A 243 0.75 18.23 -6.63
N ALA A 244 -0.12 18.92 -5.90
CA ALA A 244 -1.35 18.33 -5.39
C ALA A 244 -2.24 17.84 -6.55
N PRO A 245 -2.81 16.62 -6.47
CA PRO A 245 -3.55 16.05 -7.59
C PRO A 245 -4.97 16.61 -7.73
N VAL A 246 -5.58 16.34 -8.88
CA VAL A 246 -7.02 16.48 -9.16
C VAL A 246 -7.77 15.20 -8.80
N PHE A 247 -9.10 15.20 -8.88
CA PHE A 247 -9.91 13.97 -8.91
C PHE A 247 -10.33 13.62 -10.32
N ALA A 248 -10.45 12.32 -10.62
CA ALA A 248 -11.27 11.90 -11.74
C ALA A 248 -12.72 11.69 -11.27
N SER A 249 -13.65 12.12 -12.12
CA SER A 249 -15.07 11.86 -11.98
C SER A 249 -15.50 11.08 -13.20
N VAL A 250 -15.95 9.85 -13.02
CA VAL A 250 -16.49 9.03 -14.10
C VAL A 250 -17.98 9.27 -14.20
N ASP A 251 -18.46 9.71 -15.36
CA ASP A 251 -19.86 9.63 -15.70
C ASP A 251 -20.20 8.18 -16.03
N VAL A 252 -20.97 7.52 -15.18
CA VAL A 252 -21.34 6.11 -15.34
C VAL A 252 -22.27 5.85 -16.54
N THR A 253 -22.89 6.89 -17.10
CA THR A 253 -23.79 6.77 -18.26
C THR A 253 -23.06 6.95 -19.58
N THR A 254 -22.12 7.88 -19.66
CA THR A 254 -21.34 8.13 -20.88
C THR A 254 -19.97 7.46 -20.87
N PHE A 255 -19.54 6.94 -19.71
CA PHE A 255 -18.17 6.48 -19.43
C PHE A 255 -17.11 7.58 -19.62
N ASP A 256 -17.52 8.85 -19.62
CA ASP A 256 -16.59 9.96 -19.73
C ASP A 256 -15.87 10.21 -18.41
N VAL A 257 -14.55 10.39 -18.49
CA VAL A 257 -13.72 10.75 -17.34
C VAL A 257 -13.48 12.25 -17.36
N THR A 258 -14.00 12.95 -16.35
CA THR A 258 -13.78 14.38 -16.17
C THR A 258 -12.83 14.64 -15.00
N LEU A 259 -11.76 15.39 -15.27
CA LEU A 259 -10.83 15.83 -14.23
C LEU A 259 -11.37 17.07 -13.50
N ARG A 260 -11.38 17.03 -12.17
CA ARG A 260 -11.90 18.10 -11.33
C ARG A 260 -10.84 18.58 -10.34
N PRO A 261 -10.47 19.87 -10.37
CA PRO A 261 -9.64 20.47 -9.31
C PRO A 261 -10.31 20.30 -7.94
N SER A 262 -9.48 20.17 -6.91
CA SER A 262 -9.93 20.03 -5.52
C SER A 262 -9.15 20.94 -4.59
N HIS A 263 -9.72 21.16 -3.41
CA HIS A 263 -9.01 21.69 -2.25
C HIS A 263 -8.63 20.53 -1.34
N TRP A 264 -7.38 20.52 -0.90
CA TRP A 264 -6.82 19.51 -0.02
C TRP A 264 -6.47 20.16 1.31
N ARG A 265 -7.01 19.62 2.39
CA ARG A 265 -6.73 20.06 3.77
C ARG A 265 -5.87 19.02 4.45
N LEU A 266 -4.76 19.43 5.05
CA LEU A 266 -3.91 18.53 5.80
C LEU A 266 -4.65 18.03 7.05
N LEU A 267 -4.79 16.70 7.18
CA LEU A 267 -5.29 16.05 8.38
C LEU A 267 -4.17 15.73 9.35
N TRP A 268 -3.04 15.23 8.81
CA TRP A 268 -1.95 14.72 9.63
C TRP A 268 -0.62 14.86 8.89
N GLU A 269 0.31 15.57 9.52
CA GLU A 269 1.70 15.69 9.06
C GLU A 269 2.50 14.45 9.49
N ASP A 270 3.12 13.77 8.54
CA ASP A 270 3.93 12.58 8.84
C ASP A 270 5.34 12.98 9.30
N ARG A 271 5.46 13.15 10.62
CA ARG A 271 6.73 13.49 11.28
C ARG A 271 7.45 12.28 11.88
N ARG A 272 6.98 11.05 11.59
CA ARG A 272 7.58 9.84 12.16
C ARG A 272 9.05 9.72 11.72
N TYR A 273 9.87 9.16 12.60
CA TYR A 273 11.29 8.84 12.37
C TYR A 273 12.24 10.02 12.15
N LEU A 274 11.77 11.28 12.18
CA LEU A 274 12.63 12.47 12.07
C LEU A 274 13.66 12.57 13.22
N ASN A 275 13.36 11.97 14.36
CA ASN A 275 14.27 11.85 15.50
C ASN A 275 15.19 10.61 15.41
N GLY A 276 15.15 9.87 14.31
CA GLY A 276 15.91 8.63 14.11
C GLY A 276 15.37 7.41 14.86
N VAL A 277 14.19 7.52 15.50
CA VAL A 277 13.56 6.42 16.25
C VAL A 277 12.36 5.89 15.49
N ILE A 278 12.33 4.57 15.28
CA ILE A 278 11.17 3.86 14.77
C ILE A 278 10.30 3.47 15.97
N PRO A 279 9.09 4.04 16.12
CA PRO A 279 8.15 3.69 17.19
C PRO A 279 7.64 2.25 17.02
N ASP A 280 6.96 1.74 18.04
CA ASP A 280 6.25 0.48 17.93
C ASP A 280 5.08 0.60 16.93
N GLU A 281 5.17 -0.21 15.88
CA GLU A 281 4.22 -0.29 14.77
C GLU A 281 3.57 -1.68 14.68
N SER A 282 3.72 -2.50 15.72
CA SER A 282 3.17 -3.87 15.81
C SER A 282 1.66 -3.93 15.57
N HIS A 283 0.94 -2.89 15.97
CA HIS A 283 -0.50 -2.77 15.75
C HIS A 283 -0.90 -2.84 14.26
N TYR A 284 0.00 -2.57 13.31
CA TYR A 284 -0.26 -2.75 11.86
C TYR A 284 -0.23 -4.21 11.39
N PHE A 285 0.16 -5.16 12.24
CA PHE A 285 0.40 -6.57 11.91
C PHE A 285 -0.33 -7.52 12.86
N LEU A 286 -1.56 -7.17 13.24
CA LEU A 286 -2.40 -8.05 14.06
C LEU A 286 -2.64 -9.39 13.36
N GLU A 287 -2.64 -10.47 14.14
CA GLU A 287 -2.98 -11.81 13.69
C GLU A 287 -4.41 -12.19 14.10
N PRO A 288 -5.06 -13.12 13.39
CA PRO A 288 -6.37 -13.62 13.80
C PRO A 288 -6.28 -14.27 15.19
N PRO A 289 -7.28 -14.07 16.06
CA PRO A 289 -7.33 -14.77 17.34
C PRO A 289 -7.32 -16.29 17.10
N GLY A 290 -6.31 -16.99 17.65
CA GLY A 290 -6.17 -18.45 17.57
C GLY A 290 -4.90 -18.99 16.89
N LYS A 291 -3.98 -18.14 16.40
CA LYS A 291 -2.66 -18.60 15.86
C LYS A 291 -1.50 -18.63 16.86
N SER A 292 -1.70 -18.09 18.05
CA SER A 292 -0.69 -18.02 19.10
C SER A 292 -0.94 -19.03 20.23
N GLU A 293 -0.87 -20.33 19.91
CA GLU A 293 -0.50 -21.34 20.93
C GLU A 293 0.94 -21.79 20.66
N PRO A 294 1.89 -21.50 21.57
CA PRO A 294 3.17 -22.18 21.58
C PRO A 294 2.91 -23.66 21.87
N LEU A 295 3.34 -24.55 20.97
CA LEU A 295 3.41 -25.99 21.26
C LEU A 295 4.23 -26.19 22.54
N ALA A 296 3.55 -26.49 23.64
CA ALA A 296 4.20 -26.93 24.85
C ALA A 296 4.86 -28.30 24.57
N PRO A 297 6.12 -28.52 24.97
CA PRO A 297 6.78 -29.79 24.76
C PRO A 297 6.02 -30.89 25.53
N GLU A 298 5.63 -31.94 24.83
CA GLU A 298 5.05 -33.14 25.44
C GLU A 298 5.98 -33.66 26.53
N ALA A 299 5.52 -33.59 27.78
CA ALA A 299 6.15 -34.28 28.88
C ALA A 299 6.00 -35.79 28.65
N VAL A 300 7.10 -36.42 28.23
CA VAL A 300 7.25 -37.89 28.24
C VAL A 300 7.15 -38.35 29.70
N ALA A 301 5.95 -38.77 30.10
CA ALA A 301 5.75 -39.45 31.37
C ALA A 301 6.31 -40.87 31.26
N CYS A 302 7.50 -41.08 31.80
CA CYS A 302 8.03 -42.40 32.16
C CYS A 302 7.00 -43.14 33.03
N ARG A 303 6.39 -44.21 32.51
CA ARG A 303 5.77 -45.24 33.34
C ARG A 303 6.83 -46.28 33.70
N SER A 304 7.29 -46.22 34.94
CA SER A 304 7.91 -47.34 35.63
C SER A 304 6.87 -48.44 35.83
N HIS A 305 7.08 -49.59 35.18
CA HIS A 305 6.42 -50.83 35.59
C HIS A 305 7.31 -51.56 36.60
N LEU A 306 6.81 -51.61 37.83
CA LEU A 306 7.17 -52.62 38.82
C LEU A 306 6.63 -53.98 38.35
N THR A 307 7.54 -54.90 38.10
CA THR A 307 7.47 -56.33 38.51
C THR A 307 8.89 -56.84 38.61
#